data_AF-A0A2T3QMY9-F1
#
_entry.id   AF-A0A2T3QMY9-F1
#
_cell.length_a   1.000
_cell.length_b   1.000
_cell.length_c   1.000
_cell.angle_alpha   90.00
_cell.angle_beta   90.00
_cell.angle_gamma   90.00
#
_symmetry.space_group_name_H-M   'P 1'
#
loop_
_entity.id
_entity.type
_entity.pdbx_description
1 polymer ?
#
loop_
_entity_poly.entity_id
_entity_poly.type
_entity_poly.pdbx_seq_one_letter_code
_entity_poly.pdbx_strand_id
1 'polypeptide(L)'
;MKKRILLLTLSLLGCSDVVTSQYETYQIAADDGVFDRGWLPRVIPKDATQITVHNDLDLNSSSGRFSLPQQEVRDFEKHLKPVENIAKYQYEENGNMWLFSIHNNGTIDYELLP
;
A
#
# COMPACT_ATOMS: atom_id res chain seq x y z
N MET A 1 25.01 3.35 55.25
CA MET A 1 23.73 3.34 54.50
C MET A 1 24.04 3.12 53.02
N LYS A 2 23.82 1.92 52.49
CA LYS A 2 24.17 1.57 51.09
C LYS A 2 23.01 1.93 50.17
N LYS A 3 23.17 2.98 49.35
CA LYS A 3 22.18 3.39 48.34
C LYS A 3 22.18 2.36 47.20
N ARG A 4 21.06 1.67 47.00
CA ARG A 4 20.85 0.80 45.83
C ARG A 4 20.31 1.68 44.71
N ILE A 5 21.14 1.95 43.71
CA ILE A 5 20.70 2.58 42.46
C ILE A 5 20.02 1.47 41.65
N LEU A 6 18.71 1.56 41.49
CA LEU A 6 17.94 0.72 40.59
C LEU A 6 18.08 1.31 39.18
N LEU A 7 18.97 0.73 38.37
CA LEU A 7 19.08 1.08 36.96
C LEU A 7 17.85 0.49 36.25
N LEU A 8 16.87 1.35 35.93
CA LEU A 8 15.73 0.99 35.10
C LEU A 8 16.20 1.06 33.64
N THR A 9 16.63 -0.06 33.09
CA THR A 9 16.92 -0.19 31.66
C THR A 9 15.60 -0.15 30.89
N LEU A 10 15.26 1.01 30.34
CA LEU A 10 14.13 1.19 29.43
C LEU A 10 14.54 0.65 28.06
N SER A 11 14.19 -0.59 27.78
CA SER A 11 14.34 -1.19 26.45
C SER A 11 13.35 -0.53 25.51
N LEU A 12 13.80 0.46 24.73
CA LEU A 12 13.10 0.95 23.54
C LEU A 12 13.13 -0.16 22.49
N LEU A 13 12.21 -1.11 22.58
CA LEU A 13 11.82 -1.90 21.41
C LEU A 13 11.07 -0.93 20.51
N GLY A 14 11.75 -0.39 19.49
CA GLY A 14 11.08 0.32 18.42
C GLY A 14 10.14 -0.65 17.73
N CYS A 15 8.84 -0.58 18.04
CA CYS A 15 7.84 -1.09 17.14
C CYS A 15 8.00 -0.28 15.85
N SER A 16 8.47 -0.91 14.79
CA SER A 16 8.31 -0.35 13.44
C SER A 16 6.84 0.00 13.28
N ASP A 17 6.53 1.27 12.97
CA ASP A 17 5.16 1.77 12.92
C ASP A 17 4.51 1.36 11.59
N VAL A 18 4.43 0.04 11.41
CA VAL A 18 3.78 -0.59 10.26
C VAL A 18 2.30 -0.72 10.55
N VAL A 19 1.51 0.09 9.86
CA VAL A 19 0.05 0.05 9.91
C VAL A 19 -0.44 -0.86 8.79
N THR A 20 -1.08 -1.97 9.17
CA THR A 20 -1.77 -2.86 8.23
C THR A 20 -3.28 -2.70 8.36
N SER A 21 -3.94 -2.50 7.22
CA SER A 21 -5.40 -2.35 7.15
C SER A 21 -5.98 -3.20 6.01
N GLN A 22 -7.22 -3.66 6.19
CA GLN A 22 -7.94 -4.45 5.20
C GLN A 22 -9.32 -3.85 4.99
N TYR A 23 -9.74 -3.75 3.73
CA TYR A 23 -11.02 -3.19 3.32
C TYR A 23 -11.69 -4.11 2.32
N GLU A 24 -12.98 -4.37 2.53
CA GLU A 24 -13.74 -5.22 1.62
C GLU A 24 -13.92 -4.56 0.24
N THR A 25 -14.10 -3.24 0.21
CA THR A 25 -14.39 -2.46 -1.01
C THR A 25 -13.60 -1.17 -1.06
N TYR A 26 -13.46 -0.63 -2.27
CA TYR A 26 -12.90 0.71 -2.53
C TYR A 26 -13.53 1.79 -1.65
N GLN A 27 -14.86 1.80 -1.50
CA GLN A 27 -15.55 2.85 -0.77
C GLN A 27 -15.16 2.87 0.71
N ILE A 28 -15.05 1.71 1.35
CA ILE A 28 -14.62 1.62 2.75
C ILE A 28 -13.18 2.14 2.90
N ALA A 29 -12.29 1.78 1.96
CA ALA A 29 -10.92 2.27 1.96
C ALA A 29 -10.85 3.79 1.74
N ALA A 30 -11.70 4.32 0.85
CA ALA A 30 -11.81 5.74 0.58
C ALA A 30 -12.34 6.53 1.79
N ASP A 31 -13.36 6.01 2.47
CA ASP A 31 -13.93 6.61 3.67
C ASP A 31 -12.92 6.60 4.84
N ASP A 32 -12.05 5.59 4.90
CA ASP A 32 -10.92 5.57 5.83
C ASP A 32 -9.81 6.55 5.43
N GLY A 33 -9.80 7.07 4.20
CA GLY A 33 -8.84 8.09 3.75
C GLY A 33 -7.52 7.54 3.21
N VAL A 34 -7.46 6.28 2.77
CA VAL A 34 -6.20 5.68 2.24
C VAL A 34 -5.62 6.44 1.05
N PHE A 35 -6.47 7.02 0.20
CA PHE A 35 -6.06 7.79 -0.96
C PHE A 35 -5.59 9.21 -0.58
N ASP A 36 -6.24 9.81 0.41
CA ASP A 36 -5.89 11.16 0.89
C ASP A 36 -4.57 11.17 1.64
N ARG A 37 -4.24 10.07 2.33
CA ARG A 37 -2.92 9.84 2.94
C ARG A 37 -1.82 9.52 1.92
N GLY A 38 -2.16 9.31 0.65
CA GLY A 38 -1.20 8.92 -0.38
C GLY A 38 -0.70 7.48 -0.28
N TRP A 39 -1.35 6.63 0.51
CA TRP A 39 -1.00 5.22 0.65
C TRP A 39 -1.38 4.41 -0.59
N LEU A 40 -2.45 4.81 -1.27
CA LEU A 40 -2.88 4.30 -2.56
C LEU A 40 -3.15 5.45 -3.53
N PRO A 41 -2.88 5.29 -4.83
CA PRO A 41 -3.17 6.32 -5.82
C PRO A 41 -4.65 6.30 -6.23
N ARG A 42 -5.17 7.43 -6.73
CA ARG A 42 -6.58 7.53 -7.14
C ARG A 42 -6.92 6.82 -8.45
N VAL A 43 -5.92 6.32 -9.17
CA VAL A 43 -6.11 5.52 -10.40
C VAL A 43 -6.71 4.14 -10.12
N ILE A 44 -6.68 3.67 -8.86
CA ILE A 44 -7.30 2.39 -8.48
C ILE A 44 -8.79 2.40 -8.84
N PRO A 45 -9.31 1.40 -9.59
CA PRO A 45 -10.71 1.39 -9.98
C PRO A 45 -11.66 1.23 -8.78
N LYS A 46 -12.86 1.81 -8.89
CA LYS A 46 -13.88 1.74 -7.83
C LYS A 46 -14.40 0.33 -7.56
N ASP A 47 -14.22 -0.59 -8.50
CA ASP A 47 -14.58 -2.00 -8.36
C ASP A 47 -13.50 -2.83 -7.62
N ALA A 48 -12.45 -2.18 -7.10
CA ALA A 48 -11.45 -2.83 -6.28
C ALA A 48 -12.06 -3.40 -5.00
N THR A 49 -11.72 -4.66 -4.72
CA THR A 49 -12.16 -5.40 -3.53
C THR A 49 -10.98 -6.08 -2.84
N GLN A 50 -11.20 -6.58 -1.62
CA GLN A 50 -10.18 -7.31 -0.85
C GLN A 50 -8.86 -6.51 -0.75
N ILE A 51 -8.98 -5.22 -0.46
CA ILE A 51 -7.86 -4.30 -0.44
C ILE A 51 -7.09 -4.52 0.86
N THR A 52 -5.80 -4.79 0.76
CA THR A 52 -4.87 -4.83 1.89
C THR A 52 -3.81 -3.76 1.67
N VAL A 53 -3.53 -2.97 2.70
CA VAL A 53 -2.58 -1.86 2.68
C VAL A 53 -1.63 -2.05 3.86
N HIS A 54 -0.33 -2.05 3.60
CA HIS A 54 0.77 -2.09 4.57
C HIS A 54 1.58 -0.80 4.43
N ASN A 55 1.61 0.03 5.47
CA ASN A 55 2.31 1.31 5.44
C ASN A 55 3.35 1.35 6.53
N ASP A 56 4.60 1.60 6.15
CA ASP A 56 5.67 1.89 7.09
C ASP A 56 5.80 3.41 7.22
N LEU A 57 5.39 3.95 8.37
CA LEU A 57 5.37 5.40 8.60
C LEU A 57 6.77 5.98 8.82
N ASP A 58 7.74 5.16 9.25
CA ASP A 58 9.13 5.59 9.42
C ASP A 58 9.82 5.74 8.06
N LEU A 59 9.53 4.83 7.12
CA LEU A 59 10.11 4.82 5.77
C LEU A 59 9.28 5.63 4.76
N ASN A 60 8.09 6.09 5.15
CA ASN A 60 7.12 6.71 4.24
C ASN A 60 6.85 5.84 3.00
N SER A 61 6.67 4.53 3.21
CA SER A 61 6.41 3.56 2.16
C SER A 61 5.05 2.90 2.32
N SER A 62 4.48 2.44 1.21
CA SER A 62 3.20 1.73 1.16
C SER A 62 3.28 0.57 0.18
N SER A 63 2.73 -0.57 0.56
CA SER A 63 2.60 -1.74 -0.32
C SER A 63 1.32 -2.49 0.01
N GLY A 64 0.89 -3.35 -0.89
CA GLY A 64 -0.30 -4.14 -0.63
C GLY A 64 -0.88 -4.78 -1.87
N ARG A 65 -2.17 -5.06 -1.79
CA ARG A 65 -2.89 -5.84 -2.80
C ARG A 65 -4.36 -5.45 -2.88
N PHE A 66 -4.95 -5.62 -4.05
CA PHE A 66 -6.39 -5.60 -4.24
C PHE A 66 -6.79 -6.57 -5.37
N SER A 67 -8.08 -6.83 -5.50
CA SER A 67 -8.65 -7.64 -6.57
C SER A 67 -9.59 -6.83 -7.45
N LEU A 68 -9.56 -7.10 -8.75
CA LEU A 68 -10.46 -6.55 -9.76
C LEU A 68 -11.14 -7.66 -10.56
N PRO A 69 -12.39 -7.46 -11.00
CA PRO A 69 -12.97 -8.28 -12.05
C PRO A 69 -12.11 -8.25 -13.33
N GLN A 70 -12.02 -9.37 -14.05
CA GLN A 70 -11.14 -9.50 -15.23
C GLN A 70 -11.38 -8.43 -16.31
N GLN A 71 -12.60 -7.93 -16.43
CA GLN A 71 -12.94 -6.85 -17.35
C GLN A 71 -12.30 -5.52 -16.94
N GLU A 72 -12.30 -5.21 -15.65
CA GLU A 72 -11.77 -3.97 -15.07
C GLU A 72 -10.24 -3.96 -15.08
N VAL A 73 -9.60 -5.14 -15.00
CA VAL A 73 -8.13 -5.26 -15.13
C VAL A 73 -7.66 -4.65 -16.46
N ARG A 74 -8.34 -4.97 -17.57
CA ARG A 74 -7.95 -4.46 -18.90
C ARG A 74 -8.13 -2.96 -19.03
N ASP A 75 -9.13 -2.40 -18.36
CA ASP A 75 -9.37 -0.97 -18.37
C ASP A 75 -8.41 -0.24 -17.43
N PHE A 76 -8.07 -0.86 -16.29
CA PHE A 76 -7.04 -0.37 -15.37
C PHE A 76 -5.68 -0.26 -16.06
N GLU A 77 -5.24 -1.31 -16.78
CA GLU A 77 -3.97 -1.34 -17.51
C GLU A 77 -3.77 -0.17 -18.46
N LYS A 78 -4.84 0.35 -19.09
CA LYS A 78 -4.77 1.48 -20.02
C LYS A 78 -4.33 2.79 -19.37
N HIS A 79 -4.47 2.89 -18.05
CA HIS A 79 -4.06 4.07 -17.28
C HIS A 79 -2.61 3.99 -16.78
N LEU A 80 -1.95 2.85 -17.00
CA LEU A 80 -0.61 2.58 -16.49
C LEU A 80 0.41 2.56 -17.63
N LYS A 81 1.68 2.79 -17.29
CA LYS A 81 2.79 2.67 -18.24
C LYS A 81 3.47 1.30 -18.04
N PRO A 82 3.59 0.45 -19.06
CA PRO A 82 4.29 -0.82 -18.91
C PRO A 82 5.78 -0.58 -18.62
N VAL A 83 6.39 -1.44 -17.81
CA VAL A 83 7.85 -1.49 -17.60
C VAL A 83 8.46 -2.73 -18.28
N GLU A 84 9.80 -2.82 -18.32
CA GLU A 84 10.56 -3.83 -19.10
C GLU A 84 10.18 -5.30 -18.81
N ASN A 85 9.48 -5.59 -17.71
CA ASN A 85 8.98 -6.92 -17.36
C ASN A 85 7.51 -7.11 -17.74
N ILE A 86 7.16 -8.32 -18.20
CA ILE A 86 5.78 -8.71 -18.49
C ILE A 86 4.91 -8.52 -17.23
N ALA A 87 3.73 -7.91 -17.40
CA ALA A 87 2.71 -7.68 -16.37
C ALA A 87 3.11 -6.78 -15.18
N LYS A 88 4.18 -6.00 -15.33
CA LYS A 88 4.49 -4.90 -14.40
C LYS A 88 4.23 -3.55 -15.05
N TYR A 89 3.67 -2.64 -14.28
CA TYR A 89 3.26 -1.33 -14.75
C TYR A 89 3.58 -0.27 -13.70
N GLN A 90 3.89 0.94 -14.15
CA GLN A 90 4.11 2.09 -13.29
C GLN A 90 3.02 3.15 -13.48
N TYR A 91 2.73 3.87 -12.40
CA TYR A 91 1.84 5.03 -12.39
C TYR A 91 2.44 6.12 -11.52
N GLU A 92 2.22 7.37 -11.90
CA GLU A 92 2.73 8.53 -11.19
C GLU A 92 1.57 9.49 -10.89
N GLU A 93 1.46 9.91 -9.64
CA GLU A 93 0.51 10.92 -9.18
C GLU A 93 1.16 11.72 -8.05
N ASN A 94 1.10 13.06 -8.15
CA ASN A 94 1.62 13.99 -7.14
C ASN A 94 3.11 13.77 -6.74
N GLY A 95 3.94 13.32 -7.68
CA GLY A 95 5.37 13.07 -7.43
C GLY A 95 5.68 11.72 -6.77
N ASN A 96 4.65 10.94 -6.44
CA ASN A 96 4.78 9.56 -5.98
C ASN A 96 4.66 8.61 -7.17
N MET A 97 5.44 7.52 -7.16
CA MET A 97 5.43 6.50 -8.20
C MET A 97 5.02 5.15 -7.62
N TRP A 98 4.00 4.53 -8.19
CA TRP A 98 3.55 3.19 -7.81
C TRP A 98 3.94 2.18 -8.87
N LEU A 99 4.46 1.05 -8.43
CA LEU A 99 4.67 -0.14 -9.26
C LEU A 99 3.53 -1.12 -8.99
N PHE A 100 2.84 -1.55 -10.05
CA PHE A 100 1.81 -2.56 -10.02
C PHE A 100 2.30 -3.85 -10.67
N SER A 101 2.02 -4.98 -10.03
CA SER A 101 2.19 -6.32 -10.61
C SER A 101 0.81 -6.96 -10.76
N ILE A 102 0.38 -7.16 -12.02
CA ILE A 102 -0.96 -7.66 -12.34
C ILE A 102 -0.89 -9.17 -12.57
N HIS A 103 -1.72 -9.93 -11.87
CA HIS A 103 -1.78 -11.38 -11.98
C HIS A 103 -2.97 -11.83 -12.83
N ASN A 104 -2.85 -13.00 -13.46
CA ASN A 104 -3.87 -13.55 -14.37
C ASN A 104 -5.24 -13.81 -13.72
N ASN A 105 -5.31 -13.88 -12.38
CA ASN A 105 -6.53 -14.09 -11.61
C ASN A 105 -7.23 -12.78 -11.20
N GLY A 106 -6.79 -11.63 -11.71
CA GLY A 106 -7.32 -10.32 -11.35
C GLY A 106 -6.87 -9.80 -9.99
N THR A 107 -5.86 -10.43 -9.38
CA THR A 107 -5.16 -9.86 -8.22
C THR A 107 -4.09 -8.88 -8.70
N ILE A 108 -3.93 -7.76 -8.02
CA ILE A 108 -2.90 -6.76 -8.30
C ILE A 108 -2.15 -6.48 -7.01
N ASP A 109 -0.84 -6.67 -7.03
CA ASP A 109 0.06 -6.18 -5.99
C ASP A 109 0.56 -4.79 -6.35
N TYR A 110 0.79 -3.96 -5.34
CA TYR A 110 1.37 -2.63 -5.54
C TYR A 110 2.47 -2.33 -4.51
N GLU A 111 3.38 -1.45 -4.92
CA GLU A 111 4.42 -0.87 -4.07
C GLU A 111 4.60 0.60 -4.43
N LEU A 112 4.64 1.48 -3.43
CA LEU A 112 5.06 2.87 -3.56
C LEU A 112 6.59 2.89 -3.59
N LEU A 113 7.15 3.37 -4.71
CA LEU A 113 8.58 3.52 -4.89
C LEU A 113 9.07 4.81 -4.20
N PRO A 114 10.25 4.78 -3.56
CA PRO A 114 10.87 5.94 -2.91
C PRO A 114 11.36 7.01 -3.89
#